data_AF-A0A850I014-F1
#
_entry.id   AF-A0A850I014-F1
#
_cell.length_a   1.000
_cell.length_b   1.000
_cell.length_c   1.000
_cell.angle_alpha   90.00
_cell.angle_beta   90.00
_cell.angle_gamma   90.00
#
_symmetry.space_group_name_H-M   'P 1'
#
loop_
_entity.id
_entity.type
_entity.pdbx_description
1 polymer ?
#
loop_
_entity_poly.entity_id
_entity_poly.type
_entity_poly.pdbx_seq_one_letter_code
_entity_poly.pdbx_strand_id
1 'polypeptide(L)'
;MNDFRRDDKWQRQMRDEYLVPFYRRSYSGFLLLDDGRFSRQQQEGGIDTLLWRADRIPISVEEKIVRCRPRRDPYDAISLETDSCTAPGFMRSGWMWYARCDVLLYCLHQRDGSLDCLWIDFPKLHEWFWPRVKEFAPTRMDDTINKTECRVVPIEVITAAVQVNRFRLSRERTVVSWPSALGADDLIFA
;
A
#
# COMPACT_ATOMS: atom_id res chain seq x y z
N MET A 1 21.81 -7.91 4.47
CA MET A 1 21.99 -6.90 3.40
C MET A 1 20.75 -6.94 2.53
N ASN A 2 19.80 -6.03 2.74
CA ASN A 2 18.59 -5.97 1.94
C ASN A 2 18.92 -5.21 0.66
N ASP A 3 19.04 -5.93 -0.45
CA ASP A 3 19.31 -5.32 -1.75
C ASP A 3 18.02 -4.64 -2.22
N PHE A 4 17.93 -3.31 -2.05
CA PHE A 4 16.79 -2.51 -2.50
C PHE A 4 16.39 -2.83 -3.94
N ARG A 5 17.34 -3.16 -4.82
CA ARG A 5 17.05 -3.54 -6.21
C ARG A 5 16.35 -4.90 -6.30
N ARG A 6 16.67 -5.83 -5.40
CA ARG A 6 16.02 -7.14 -5.33
C ARG A 6 14.59 -7.01 -4.82
N ASP A 7 14.38 -6.20 -3.78
CA ASP A 7 13.04 -5.99 -3.22
C ASP A 7 12.16 -5.21 -4.22
N ASP A 8 12.69 -4.18 -4.89
CA ASP A 8 11.99 -3.45 -5.96
C ASP A 8 11.62 -4.37 -7.14
N LYS A 9 12.58 -5.17 -7.64
CA LYS A 9 12.30 -6.16 -8.70
C LYS A 9 11.20 -7.14 -8.29
N TRP A 10 11.25 -7.64 -7.05
CA TRP A 10 10.23 -8.56 -6.55
C TRP A 10 8.86 -7.87 -6.42
N GLN A 11 8.80 -6.64 -5.90
CA GLN A 11 7.55 -5.88 -5.80
C GLN A 11 6.93 -5.66 -7.17
N ARG A 12 7.71 -5.26 -8.17
CA ARG A 12 7.26 -5.13 -9.57
C ARG A 12 6.70 -6.44 -10.11
N GLN A 13 7.38 -7.56 -9.88
CA GLN A 13 6.89 -8.88 -10.28
C GLN A 13 5.55 -9.21 -9.64
N MET A 14 5.37 -8.95 -8.35
CA MET A 14 4.10 -9.18 -7.66
C MET A 14 3.00 -8.25 -8.18
N ARG A 15 3.30 -6.98 -8.45
CA ARG A 15 2.34 -6.04 -9.05
C ARG A 15 1.87 -6.53 -10.41
N ASP A 16 2.80 -6.93 -11.27
CA ASP A 16 2.49 -7.39 -12.63
C ASP A 16 1.72 -8.73 -12.63
N GLU A 17 2.01 -9.62 -11.67
CA GLU A 17 1.35 -10.91 -11.54
C GLU A 17 -0.09 -10.79 -10.98
N TYR A 18 -0.32 -9.89 -10.01
CA TYR A 18 -1.60 -9.82 -9.28
C TYR A 18 -2.38 -8.54 -9.54
N LEU A 19 -1.77 -7.38 -9.35
CA LEU A 19 -2.47 -6.09 -9.38
C LEU A 19 -2.83 -5.67 -10.80
N VAL A 20 -1.92 -5.81 -11.76
CA VAL A 20 -2.17 -5.44 -13.16
C VAL A 20 -3.36 -6.22 -13.76
N PRO A 21 -3.46 -7.56 -13.62
CA PRO A 21 -4.66 -8.30 -14.05
C PRO A 21 -5.92 -7.88 -13.30
N PHE A 22 -5.83 -7.60 -11.99
CA PHE A 22 -6.95 -7.10 -11.21
C PHE A 22 -7.44 -5.75 -11.74
N TYR A 23 -6.53 -4.81 -12.01
CA TYR A 23 -6.88 -3.49 -12.54
C TYR A 23 -7.53 -3.58 -13.92
N ARG A 24 -6.95 -4.36 -14.84
CA ARG A 24 -7.50 -4.59 -16.20
C ARG A 24 -8.94 -5.10 -16.20
N ARG A 25 -9.30 -5.90 -15.20
CA ARG A 25 -10.63 -6.51 -15.09
C ARG A 25 -11.63 -5.60 -14.38
N SER A 26 -11.16 -4.84 -13.40
CA SER A 26 -12.05 -4.13 -12.45
C SER A 26 -12.26 -2.66 -12.81
N TYR A 27 -11.39 -2.09 -13.65
CA TYR A 27 -11.42 -0.68 -14.03
C TYR A 27 -11.48 -0.53 -15.54
N SER A 28 -12.08 0.58 -16.00
CA SER A 28 -12.17 0.92 -17.42
C SER A 28 -10.81 1.26 -18.02
N GLY A 29 -9.84 1.62 -17.18
CA GLY A 29 -8.43 1.57 -17.50
C GLY A 29 -7.56 1.87 -16.28
N PHE A 30 -6.25 1.80 -16.48
CA PHE A 30 -5.24 2.19 -15.49
C PHE A 30 -3.96 2.69 -16.16
N LEU A 31 -3.14 3.44 -15.41
CA LEU A 31 -1.79 3.88 -15.78
C LEU A 31 -0.83 3.62 -14.63
N LEU A 32 0.25 2.88 -14.87
CA LEU A 32 1.36 2.76 -13.93
C LEU A 32 2.32 3.94 -14.11
N LEU A 33 2.68 4.62 -13.02
CA LEU A 33 3.53 5.82 -13.05
C LEU A 33 5.04 5.53 -12.89
N ASP A 34 5.41 4.26 -12.96
CA ASP A 34 6.74 3.72 -12.66
C ASP A 34 7.78 3.91 -13.79
N ASP A 35 7.39 4.40 -14.97
CA ASP A 35 8.27 4.34 -16.16
C ASP A 35 9.31 5.49 -16.29
N GLY A 36 9.43 6.36 -15.28
CA GLY A 36 10.37 7.48 -15.30
C GLY A 36 10.05 8.58 -16.32
N ARG A 37 8.95 8.46 -17.08
CA ARG A 37 8.50 9.46 -18.06
C ARG A 37 7.56 10.50 -17.47
N PHE A 38 7.16 10.32 -16.23
CA PHE A 38 6.27 11.22 -15.51
C PHE A 38 7.02 12.38 -14.87
N SER A 39 6.31 13.50 -14.72
CA SER A 39 6.88 14.69 -14.11
C SER A 39 7.30 14.40 -12.67
N ARG A 40 8.34 15.11 -12.21
CA ARG A 40 8.82 15.03 -10.83
C ARG A 40 7.70 15.26 -9.81
N GLN A 41 6.73 16.11 -10.11
CA GLN A 41 5.55 16.35 -9.26
C GLN A 41 4.64 15.11 -9.12
N GLN A 42 4.50 14.30 -10.16
CA GLN A 42 3.74 13.04 -10.10
C GLN A 42 4.48 11.98 -9.27
N GLN A 43 5.81 11.98 -9.33
CA GLN A 43 6.66 11.07 -8.55
C GLN A 43 6.77 11.51 -7.07
N GLU A 44 6.78 12.82 -6.81
CA GLU A 44 6.85 13.40 -5.45
C GLU A 44 5.55 13.21 -4.66
N GLY A 45 4.44 12.88 -5.33
CA GLY A 45 3.14 12.68 -4.70
C GLY A 45 2.91 11.30 -4.11
N GLY A 46 3.87 10.36 -4.19
CA GLY A 46 3.64 8.97 -3.76
C GLY A 46 2.40 8.37 -4.42
N ILE A 47 2.40 8.36 -5.75
CA ILE A 47 1.33 7.76 -6.56
C ILE A 47 2.02 6.75 -7.48
N ASP A 48 1.69 5.48 -7.32
CA ASP A 48 2.19 4.38 -8.15
C ASP A 48 1.29 4.13 -9.36
N THR A 49 -0.02 4.29 -9.18
CA THR A 49 -1.02 3.93 -10.19
C THR A 49 -2.17 4.94 -10.24
N LEU A 50 -2.63 5.28 -11.44
CA LEU A 50 -3.93 5.93 -11.68
C LEU A 50 -4.92 4.89 -12.21
N LEU A 51 -6.15 4.90 -11.70
CA LEU A 51 -7.23 4.02 -12.13
C LEU A 51 -8.39 4.89 -12.65
N TRP A 52 -9.11 4.45 -13.67
CA TRP A 52 -10.31 5.15 -14.14
C TRP A 52 -11.51 4.23 -14.13
N ARG A 53 -12.63 4.76 -13.63
CA ARG A 53 -13.94 4.14 -13.76
C ARG A 53 -14.61 4.62 -15.05
N ALA A 54 -15.79 4.09 -15.36
CA ALA A 54 -16.55 4.45 -16.56
C ALA A 54 -16.94 5.95 -16.58
N ASP A 55 -17.07 6.57 -15.41
CA ASP A 55 -17.31 8.01 -15.22
C ASP A 55 -16.08 8.90 -15.47
N ARG A 56 -14.91 8.28 -15.74
CA ARG A 56 -13.61 8.91 -16.03
C ARG A 56 -13.03 9.77 -14.91
N ILE A 57 -13.49 9.62 -13.66
CA ILE A 57 -12.79 10.24 -12.53
C ILE A 57 -11.56 9.39 -12.20
N PRO A 58 -10.33 9.94 -12.26
CA PRO A 58 -9.13 9.20 -11.91
C PRO A 58 -9.06 9.00 -10.39
N ILE A 59 -8.69 7.79 -9.98
CA ILE A 59 -8.34 7.44 -8.60
C ILE A 59 -6.83 7.24 -8.55
N SER A 60 -6.15 8.01 -7.72
CA SER A 60 -4.73 7.89 -7.47
C SER A 60 -4.43 6.91 -6.34
N VAL A 61 -3.52 5.97 -6.59
CA VAL A 61 -3.21 4.86 -5.69
C VAL A 61 -1.72 4.82 -5.38
N GLU A 62 -1.40 4.79 -4.09
CA GLU A 62 -0.08 4.38 -3.58
C GLU A 62 -0.12 2.88 -3.27
N GLU A 63 0.86 2.11 -3.75
CA GLU A 63 0.93 0.66 -3.59
C GLU A 63 2.02 0.28 -2.59
N LYS A 64 1.70 -0.62 -1.66
CA LYS A 64 2.67 -1.21 -0.74
C LYS A 64 2.55 -2.71 -0.75
N ILE A 65 3.46 -3.39 -1.46
CA ILE A 65 3.52 -4.86 -1.49
C ILE A 65 4.60 -5.35 -0.52
N VAL A 66 4.17 -6.05 0.53
CA VAL A 66 5.03 -6.52 1.62
C VAL A 66 5.16 -8.05 1.59
N ARG A 67 6.40 -8.53 1.69
CA ARG A 67 6.73 -9.96 1.66
C ARG A 67 6.36 -10.66 2.97
N CYS A 68 5.71 -11.82 2.88
CA CYS A 68 5.50 -12.74 4.00
C CYS A 68 6.80 -12.99 4.77
N ARG A 69 6.81 -12.65 6.06
CA ARG A 69 7.79 -13.19 7.00
C ARG A 69 7.14 -14.36 7.72
N PRO A 70 7.80 -15.53 7.86
CA PRO A 70 7.19 -16.72 8.43
C PRO A 70 6.53 -16.52 9.81
N ARG A 71 7.00 -15.55 10.62
CA ARG A 71 6.43 -15.26 11.94
C ARG A 71 5.24 -14.28 11.95
N ARG A 72 4.79 -13.80 10.79
CA ARG A 72 3.74 -12.77 10.65
C ARG A 72 2.59 -13.24 9.76
N ASP A 73 2.27 -14.53 9.81
CA ASP A 73 1.14 -15.11 9.10
C ASP A 73 0.18 -15.76 10.13
N PRO A 74 -1.06 -15.25 10.30
CA PRO A 74 -1.63 -14.10 9.58
C PRO A 74 -0.99 -12.77 10.01
N TYR A 75 -1.08 -11.76 9.14
CA TYR A 75 -0.71 -10.39 9.52
C TYR A 75 -1.79 -9.77 10.39
N ASP A 76 -1.38 -9.17 11.49
CA ASP A 76 -2.21 -8.43 12.44
C ASP A 76 -1.93 -6.92 12.43
N ALA A 77 -0.83 -6.49 11.80
CA ALA A 77 -0.39 -5.10 11.74
C ALA A 77 0.31 -4.76 10.42
N ILE A 78 0.25 -3.48 10.03
CA ILE A 78 1.04 -2.90 8.94
C ILE A 78 2.08 -1.93 9.47
N SER A 79 3.12 -1.67 8.68
CA SER A 79 4.12 -0.64 8.97
C SER A 79 3.87 0.59 8.11
N LEU A 80 3.69 1.75 8.76
CA LEU A 80 3.53 3.05 8.13
C LEU A 80 4.82 3.86 8.28
N GLU A 81 5.44 4.27 7.16
CA GLU A 81 6.74 4.95 7.17
C GLU A 81 6.59 6.43 7.52
N THR A 82 7.24 6.86 8.61
CA THR A 82 7.24 8.26 9.03
C THR A 82 8.45 9.02 8.50
N ASP A 83 9.60 8.36 8.41
CA ASP A 83 10.87 9.00 8.04
C ASP A 83 11.71 8.09 7.14
N SER A 84 12.30 8.67 6.11
CA SER A 84 13.16 8.00 5.13
C SER A 84 14.57 8.58 5.20
N CYS A 85 15.60 7.77 4.94
CA CYS A 85 17.00 8.20 5.00
C CYS A 85 17.40 8.87 6.33
N THR A 86 17.23 8.22 7.49
CA THR A 86 17.61 8.82 8.80
C THR A 86 19.12 9.05 9.00
N ALA A 87 19.95 8.87 7.98
CA ALA A 87 21.36 9.23 8.01
C ALA A 87 21.52 10.75 8.20
N PRO A 88 22.30 11.21 9.19
CA PRO A 88 22.58 12.63 9.38
C PRO A 88 23.08 13.28 8.07
N GLY A 89 22.42 14.38 7.65
CA GLY A 89 22.71 15.08 6.39
C GLY A 89 21.89 14.64 5.17
N PHE A 90 21.13 13.54 5.26
CA PHE A 90 20.32 13.01 4.15
C PHE A 90 18.86 12.71 4.53
N MET A 91 18.42 13.21 5.69
CA MET A 91 17.09 13.01 6.24
C MET A 91 16.00 13.46 5.27
N ARG A 92 15.05 12.56 4.98
CA ARG A 92 13.88 12.80 4.14
C ARG A 92 12.63 12.38 4.91
N SER A 93 11.52 13.06 4.63
CA SER A 93 10.24 12.62 5.17
C SER A 93 9.82 11.28 4.55
N GLY A 94 9.19 10.42 5.35
CA GLY A 94 8.62 9.16 4.89
C GLY A 94 7.40 9.36 3.99
N TRP A 95 6.95 8.31 3.32
CA TRP A 95 5.82 8.41 2.40
C TRP A 95 4.51 8.82 3.08
N MET A 96 4.31 8.53 4.37
CA MET A 96 3.15 9.05 5.11
C MET A 96 3.13 10.59 5.19
N TRP A 97 4.23 11.30 4.94
CA TRP A 97 4.25 12.77 4.95
C TRP A 97 3.93 13.38 3.59
N TYR A 98 4.54 12.85 2.53
CA TYR A 98 4.50 13.47 1.20
C TYR A 98 3.46 12.86 0.28
N ALA A 99 2.99 11.63 0.53
CA ALA A 99 2.01 11.00 -0.34
C ALA A 99 0.70 11.81 -0.40
N ARG A 100 0.11 11.91 -1.59
CA ARG A 100 -1.11 12.67 -1.90
C ARG A 100 -2.05 11.85 -2.78
N CYS A 101 -2.09 10.54 -2.56
CA CYS A 101 -3.00 9.64 -3.23
C CYS A 101 -4.39 9.65 -2.59
N ASP A 102 -5.39 9.17 -3.33
CA ASP A 102 -6.75 8.95 -2.82
C ASP A 102 -6.80 7.66 -2.00
N VAL A 103 -6.04 6.64 -2.42
CA VAL A 103 -6.06 5.30 -1.84
C VAL A 103 -4.65 4.81 -1.54
N LEU A 104 -4.51 4.17 -0.37
CA LEU A 104 -3.39 3.29 -0.07
C LEU A 104 -3.83 1.84 -0.29
N LEU A 105 -3.21 1.17 -1.25
CA LEU A 105 -3.37 -0.26 -1.47
C LEU A 105 -2.22 -1.02 -0.81
N TYR A 106 -2.48 -1.53 0.40
CA TYR A 106 -1.49 -2.29 1.17
C TYR A 106 -1.69 -3.79 0.96
N CYS A 107 -0.75 -4.44 0.28
CA CYS A 107 -0.79 -5.83 -0.13
C CYS A 107 0.17 -6.68 0.71
N LEU A 108 -0.38 -7.62 1.47
CA LEU A 108 0.33 -8.52 2.36
C LEU A 108 0.45 -9.88 1.70
N HIS A 109 1.64 -10.24 1.22
CA HIS A 109 1.88 -11.55 0.63
C HIS A 109 1.73 -12.65 1.68
N GLN A 110 0.98 -13.69 1.35
CA GLN A 110 0.63 -14.81 2.22
C GLN A 110 1.52 -16.04 1.94
N ARG A 111 1.50 -17.05 2.83
CA ARG A 111 2.27 -18.30 2.63
C ARG A 111 1.80 -19.14 1.43
N ASP A 112 0.52 -19.06 1.10
CA ASP A 112 -0.06 -19.76 -0.06
C ASP A 112 0.21 -19.05 -1.39
N GLY A 113 0.98 -17.95 -1.37
CA GLY A 113 1.33 -17.16 -2.55
C GLY A 113 0.34 -16.04 -2.88
N SER A 114 -0.82 -15.99 -2.25
CA SER A 114 -1.81 -14.93 -2.50
C SER A 114 -1.41 -13.58 -1.88
N LEU A 115 -2.11 -12.52 -2.27
CA LEU A 115 -2.05 -11.21 -1.62
C LEU A 115 -3.33 -10.98 -0.82
N ASP A 116 -3.19 -10.61 0.44
CA ASP A 116 -4.25 -10.03 1.26
C ASP A 116 -4.15 -8.51 1.17
N CYS A 117 -5.15 -7.88 0.57
CA CYS A 117 -5.11 -6.50 0.14
C CYS A 117 -6.01 -5.65 1.03
N LEU A 118 -5.46 -4.56 1.57
CA LEU A 118 -6.17 -3.52 2.28
C LEU A 118 -6.27 -2.29 1.37
N TRP A 119 -7.48 -1.94 0.98
CA TRP A 119 -7.78 -0.73 0.21
C TRP A 119 -8.29 0.33 1.17
N ILE A 120 -7.43 1.31 1.47
CA ILE A 120 -7.61 2.25 2.56
C ILE A 120 -7.79 3.65 1.98
N ASP A 121 -8.80 4.39 2.47
CA ASP A 121 -8.95 5.83 2.24
C ASP A 121 -7.72 6.55 2.83
N PHE A 122 -6.81 7.00 1.96
CA PHE A 122 -5.52 7.52 2.40
C PHE A 122 -5.64 8.90 3.08
N PRO A 123 -6.43 9.87 2.57
CA PRO A 123 -6.66 11.13 3.28
C PRO A 123 -7.16 10.93 4.71
N LYS A 124 -8.15 10.05 4.92
CA LYS A 124 -8.65 9.74 6.27
C LYS A 124 -7.61 9.03 7.13
N LEU A 125 -6.86 8.07 6.56
CA LEU A 125 -5.76 7.41 7.27
C LEU A 125 -4.72 8.42 7.74
N HIS A 126 -4.32 9.33 6.85
CA HIS A 126 -3.31 10.35 7.12
C HIS A 126 -3.75 11.30 8.23
N GLU A 127 -4.98 11.85 8.15
CA GLU A 127 -5.56 12.72 9.18
C GLU A 127 -5.68 12.02 10.53
N TRP A 128 -6.12 10.76 10.54
CA TRP A 128 -6.27 9.98 11.77
C TRP A 128 -4.92 9.60 12.41
N PHE A 129 -3.93 9.24 11.60
CA PHE A 129 -2.65 8.69 12.06
C PHE A 129 -1.74 9.73 12.70
N TRP A 130 -1.55 10.90 12.09
CA TRP A 130 -0.54 11.87 12.54
C TRP A 130 -0.71 12.36 13.98
N PRO A 131 -1.93 12.69 14.46
CA PRO A 131 -2.14 13.03 15.87
C PRO A 131 -1.79 11.90 16.84
N ARG A 132 -1.80 10.65 16.36
CA ARG A 132 -1.61 9.41 17.14
C ARG A 132 -0.27 8.73 16.91
N VAL A 133 0.61 9.31 16.09
CA VAL A 133 1.88 8.68 15.66
C VAL A 133 2.72 8.16 16.84
N LYS A 134 2.66 8.82 17.99
CA LYS A 134 3.39 8.45 19.22
C LYS A 134 2.78 7.29 20.00
N GLU A 135 1.52 6.94 19.75
CA GLU A 135 0.82 5.82 20.40
C GLU A 135 1.30 4.46 19.86
N PHE A 136 1.85 4.46 18.64
CA PHE A 136 2.26 3.24 17.95
C PHE A 136 3.74 2.92 18.15
N ALA A 137 4.03 1.61 18.24
CA ALA A 137 5.38 1.11 18.44
C ALA A 137 6.29 1.54 17.25
N PRO A 138 7.44 2.18 17.53
CA PRO A 138 8.41 2.46 16.48
C PRO A 138 9.07 1.17 16.02
N THR A 139 9.35 1.08 14.73
CA THR A 139 10.25 0.08 14.16
C THR A 139 11.20 0.77 13.19
N ARG A 140 12.43 0.28 13.11
CA ARG A 140 13.43 0.77 12.17
C ARG A 140 13.85 -0.32 11.21
N MET A 141 14.06 0.06 9.96
CA MET A 141 14.71 -0.79 8.97
C MET A 141 16.21 -0.51 8.97
N ASP A 142 16.90 -0.90 10.04
CA ASP A 142 18.33 -0.58 10.23
C ASP A 142 19.24 -1.29 9.22
N ASP A 143 18.76 -2.39 8.63
CA ASP A 143 19.49 -3.19 7.64
C ASP A 143 19.46 -2.60 6.21
N THR A 144 18.79 -1.45 6.03
CA THR A 144 18.66 -0.77 4.74
C THR A 144 19.52 0.49 4.71
N ILE A 145 20.09 0.81 3.55
CA ILE A 145 20.89 2.03 3.30
C ILE A 145 20.13 3.29 3.75
N ASN A 146 18.81 3.31 3.52
CA ASN A 146 17.98 4.46 3.81
C ASN A 146 17.44 4.46 5.25
N LYS A 147 17.85 3.55 6.14
CA LYS A 147 17.47 3.51 7.57
C LYS A 147 16.10 4.15 7.85
N THR A 148 15.06 3.44 7.48
CA THR A 148 13.69 3.96 7.48
C THR A 148 13.05 3.81 8.85
N GLU A 149 12.36 4.85 9.36
CA GLU A 149 11.51 4.73 10.55
C GLU A 149 10.07 4.49 10.14
N CYS A 150 9.42 3.56 10.85
CA CYS A 150 8.00 3.29 10.69
C CYS A 150 7.32 3.19 12.05
N ARG A 151 6.00 3.28 12.02
CA ARG A 151 5.12 2.88 13.12
C ARG A 151 4.42 1.58 12.76
N VAL A 152 4.42 0.62 13.68
CA VAL A 152 3.65 -0.61 13.55
C VAL A 152 2.24 -0.34 14.06
N VAL A 153 1.25 -0.43 13.16
CA VAL A 153 -0.14 -0.10 13.44
C VAL A 153 -0.99 -1.35 13.24
N PRO A 154 -1.73 -1.81 14.28
CA PRO A 154 -2.64 -2.95 14.14
C PRO A 154 -3.69 -2.71 13.07
N ILE A 155 -3.93 -3.71 12.22
CA ILE A 155 -4.92 -3.65 11.14
C ILE A 155 -6.31 -3.40 11.72
N GLU A 156 -6.65 -4.08 12.82
CA GLU A 156 -7.94 -3.91 13.50
C GLU A 156 -8.22 -2.46 13.92
N VAL A 157 -7.19 -1.77 14.42
CA VAL A 157 -7.28 -0.37 14.85
C VAL A 157 -7.52 0.55 13.65
N ILE A 158 -6.85 0.28 12.52
CA ILE A 158 -7.08 1.02 11.27
C ILE A 158 -8.51 0.78 10.78
N THR A 159 -8.94 -0.48 10.70
CA THR A 159 -10.28 -0.83 10.20
C THR A 159 -11.42 -0.27 11.05
N ALA A 160 -11.17 -0.02 12.33
CA ALA A 160 -12.14 0.61 13.22
C ALA A 160 -12.20 2.14 13.06
N ALA A 161 -11.13 2.76 12.56
CA ALA A 161 -10.99 4.22 12.49
C ALA A 161 -11.23 4.80 11.10
N VAL A 162 -10.86 4.06 10.05
CA VAL A 162 -10.94 4.51 8.66
C VAL A 162 -11.58 3.43 7.80
N GLN A 163 -12.18 3.85 6.69
CA GLN A 163 -12.78 2.92 5.75
C GLN A 163 -11.67 2.06 5.10
N VAL A 164 -11.81 0.74 5.26
CA VAL A 164 -10.91 -0.25 4.68
C VAL A 164 -11.74 -1.32 3.99
N ASN A 165 -11.51 -1.47 2.69
CA ASN A 165 -12.02 -2.60 1.92
C ASN A 165 -10.93 -3.69 1.87
N ARG A 166 -11.21 -4.87 2.43
CA ARG A 166 -10.25 -5.98 2.46
C ARG A 166 -10.66 -7.09 1.49
N PHE A 167 -9.74 -7.49 0.63
CA PHE A 167 -9.96 -8.55 -0.35
C PHE A 167 -8.69 -9.36 -0.57
N ARG A 168 -8.83 -10.59 -1.07
CA ARG A 168 -7.69 -11.46 -1.38
C ARG A 168 -7.55 -11.64 -2.89
N LEU A 169 -6.32 -11.56 -3.39
CA LEU A 169 -5.95 -11.88 -4.77
C LEU A 169 -5.13 -13.17 -4.80
N SER A 170 -5.67 -14.22 -5.42
CA SER A 170 -4.93 -15.46 -5.67
C SER A 170 -4.39 -15.52 -7.11
N ARG A 171 -3.48 -16.47 -7.39
CA ARG A 171 -2.96 -16.74 -8.74
C ARG A 171 -4.04 -17.17 -9.72
N GLU A 172 -5.05 -17.86 -9.22
CA GLU A 172 -6.26 -18.24 -9.95
C GLU A 172 -7.18 -17.05 -10.21
N ARG A 173 -6.78 -15.85 -9.74
CA ARG A 173 -7.41 -14.55 -9.96
C ARG A 173 -8.79 -14.42 -9.32
N THR A 174 -9.10 -15.26 -8.34
CA THR A 174 -10.31 -15.18 -7.52
C THR A 174 -10.16 -14.01 -6.56
N VAL A 175 -11.12 -13.09 -6.60
CA VAL A 175 -11.29 -12.08 -5.56
C VAL A 175 -12.14 -12.72 -4.48
N VAL A 176 -11.56 -13.06 -3.34
CA VAL A 176 -12.33 -13.47 -2.16
C VAL A 176 -12.48 -12.23 -1.31
N SER A 177 -13.67 -11.66 -1.30
CA SER A 177 -14.04 -10.61 -0.36
C SER A 177 -14.13 -11.21 1.04
N TRP A 178 -13.48 -10.58 2.02
CA TRP A 178 -13.89 -10.80 3.40
C TRP A 178 -15.21 -10.06 3.62
N PRO A 179 -16.14 -10.59 4.44
CA PRO A 179 -17.39 -9.89 4.71
C PRO A 179 -17.03 -8.56 5.38
N SER A 180 -17.07 -7.49 4.58
CA SER A 180 -17.20 -6.16 5.11
C SER A 180 -18.67 -5.98 5.52
N ALA A 181 -18.96 -5.03 6.40
CA ALA A 181 -20.34 -4.64 6.68
C ALA A 181 -21.07 -4.07 5.43
N LEU A 182 -20.34 -3.95 4.32
CA LEU A 182 -20.80 -3.54 3.00
C LEU A 182 -20.71 -4.74 2.04
N GLY A 183 -21.71 -4.87 1.16
CA GLY A 183 -21.91 -6.06 0.33
C GLY A 183 -20.77 -6.29 -0.66
N ALA A 184 -20.74 -7.47 -1.29
CA ALA A 184 -19.78 -7.76 -2.35
C ALA A 184 -19.85 -6.77 -3.54
N ASP A 185 -20.99 -6.10 -3.70
CA ASP A 185 -21.19 -5.03 -4.69
C ASP A 185 -20.52 -3.70 -4.29
N ASP A 186 -20.23 -3.49 -3.00
CA ASP A 186 -19.61 -2.25 -2.51
C ASP A 186 -18.07 -2.26 -2.60
N LEU A 187 -17.46 -3.41 -2.93
CA LEU A 187 -16.05 -3.48 -3.31
C LEU A 187 -15.75 -2.73 -4.62
N ILE A 188 -16.79 -2.32 -5.34
CA ILE A 188 -16.73 -1.60 -6.62
C ILE A 188 -17.24 -0.15 -6.46
N PHE A 189 -17.82 0.24 -5.31
CA PHE A 189 -18.48 1.54 -5.14
C PHE A 189 -18.29 2.11 -3.73
N ALA A 190 -17.17 2.77 -3.49
CA ALA A 190 -17.05 3.93 -2.60
C ALA A 190 -15.81 4.74 -2.99
#